data_AF-A0A0M8WAR8-F1
#
_entry.id   AF-A0A0M8WAR8-F1
#
_cell.length_a   1.000
_cell.length_b   1.000
_cell.length_c   1.000
_cell.angle_alpha   90.00
_cell.angle_beta   90.00
_cell.angle_gamma   90.00
#
_symmetry.space_group_name_H-M   'P 1'
#
loop_
_entity.id
_entity.type
_entity.pdbx_description
1 polymer ?
#
loop_
_entity_poly.entity_id
_entity_poly.type
_entity_poly.pdbx_seq_one_letter_code
_entity_poly.pdbx_strand_id
1 'polypeptide(L)'
;MSRFRVTRTMPEDATDAALRADVLAGLTSTPKWLPPRWFYDARGSELFEAITTLPEYYPTRAEREILIDRAGDIAAATGARTLIELGSGSSEKTR
;
A
#
# COMPACT_ATOMS: atom_id res chain seq x y z
N MET A 1 -6.35 23.21 13.40
CA MET A 1 -5.34 22.32 14.02
C MET A 1 -5.59 20.90 13.53
N SER A 2 -4.60 20.24 12.92
CA SER A 2 -4.75 18.86 12.43
C SER A 2 -5.03 17.91 13.59
N ARG A 3 -6.04 17.05 13.47
CA ARG A 3 -6.46 16.05 14.47
C ARG A 3 -5.57 14.80 14.51
N PHE A 4 -4.47 14.80 13.76
CA PHE A 4 -3.63 13.62 13.54
C PHE A 4 -2.27 13.76 14.24
N ARG A 5 -1.83 12.68 14.89
CA ARG A 5 -0.45 12.50 15.36
C ARG A 5 0.28 11.62 14.36
N VAL A 6 1.37 12.13 13.79
CA VAL A 6 2.25 11.35 12.92
C VAL A 6 3.48 10.94 13.72
N THR A 7 3.79 9.65 13.72
CA THR A 7 5.00 9.10 14.33
C THR A 7 5.82 8.43 13.24
N ARG A 8 7.05 8.92 13.02
CA ARG A 8 8.01 8.26 12.13
C ARG A 8 8.90 7.34 12.96
N THR A 9 8.86 6.04 12.67
CA THR A 9 9.62 5.01 13.40
C THR A 9 10.92 4.63 12.72
N MET A 10 11.14 5.09 11.48
CA MET A 10 12.34 4.82 10.68
C MET A 10 13.28 6.03 10.65
N PRO A 11 14.61 5.81 10.52
CA PRO A 11 15.57 6.88 10.22
C PRO A 11 15.19 7.69 8.98
N GLU A 12 15.63 8.95 8.90
CA GLU A 12 15.31 9.84 7.78
C GLU A 12 15.81 9.34 6.43
N ASP A 13 16.94 8.63 6.41
CA ASP A 13 17.62 8.13 5.22
C ASP A 13 17.28 6.65 4.89
N ALA A 14 16.42 6.02 5.68
CA ALA A 14 16.15 4.58 5.58
C ALA A 14 15.66 4.17 4.17
N THR A 15 14.84 5.00 3.52
CA THR A 15 14.35 4.75 2.17
C THR A 15 15.48 4.82 1.14
N ASP A 16 16.31 5.85 1.19
CA ASP A 16 17.43 6.05 0.27
C ASP A 16 18.48 4.94 0.39
N ALA A 17 18.82 4.57 1.64
CA ALA A 17 19.75 3.48 1.91
C ALA A 17 19.22 2.14 1.36
N ALA A 18 17.93 1.85 1.56
CA ALA A 18 17.30 0.65 1.02
C ALA A 18 17.28 0.64 -0.51
N LEU A 19 16.96 1.77 -1.17
CA LEU A 19 16.93 1.86 -2.63
C LEU A 19 18.30 1.57 -3.24
N ARG A 20 19.35 2.18 -2.70
CA ARG A 20 20.72 1.98 -3.16
C ARG A 20 21.13 0.52 -3.05
N ALA A 21 20.84 -0.12 -1.93
CA ALA A 21 21.16 -1.52 -1.69
C ALA A 21 20.40 -2.44 -2.67
N ASP A 22 19.09 -2.24 -2.81
CA ASP A 22 18.22 -3.05 -3.69
C ASP A 22 18.63 -2.92 -5.16
N VAL A 23 18.91 -1.70 -5.63
CA VAL A 23 19.32 -1.43 -7.02
C VAL A 23 20.69 -2.04 -7.31
N LEU A 24 21.65 -1.88 -6.40
CA LEU A 24 22.98 -2.48 -6.57
C LEU A 24 22.89 -4.01 -6.69
N ALA A 25 22.17 -4.65 -5.76
CA ALA A 25 22.00 -6.10 -5.77
C ALA A 25 21.24 -6.59 -7.02
N GLY A 26 20.14 -5.92 -7.36
CA GLY A 26 19.26 -6.32 -8.44
C GLY A 26 19.80 -6.08 -9.85
N LEU A 27 20.55 -5.00 -10.07
CA LEU A 27 21.14 -4.71 -11.39
C LEU A 27 22.45 -5.46 -11.65
N THR A 28 23.12 -5.97 -10.61
CA THR A 28 24.34 -6.78 -10.72
C THR A 28 24.07 -8.29 -10.77
N SER A 29 22.83 -8.74 -10.51
CA SER A 29 22.47 -10.16 -10.59
C SER A 29 22.20 -10.63 -12.03
N THR A 30 22.20 -11.96 -12.22
CA THR A 30 21.78 -12.63 -13.46
C THR A 30 20.76 -13.72 -13.12
N PRO A 31 19.48 -13.55 -13.47
CA PRO A 31 18.88 -12.41 -14.18
C PRO A 31 18.81 -11.13 -13.33
N LYS A 32 18.65 -9.98 -13.97
CA LYS A 32 18.43 -8.68 -13.29
C LYS A 32 17.03 -8.61 -12.71
N TRP A 33 16.87 -7.94 -11.58
CA TRP A 33 15.58 -7.74 -10.93
C TRP A 33 15.55 -6.43 -10.14
N LEU A 34 14.36 -5.97 -9.76
CA LEU A 34 14.15 -4.87 -8.79
C LEU A 34 12.92 -5.19 -7.92
N PRO A 35 12.92 -4.84 -6.63
CA PRO A 35 11.73 -4.95 -5.80
C PRO A 35 10.56 -4.10 -6.31
N PRO A 36 9.31 -4.61 -6.31
CA PRO A 36 8.15 -3.89 -6.81
C PRO A 36 7.73 -2.70 -5.93
N ARG A 37 8.19 -2.63 -4.67
CA ARG A 37 7.94 -1.46 -3.79
C ARG A 37 8.42 -0.15 -4.40
N TRP A 38 9.40 -0.21 -5.32
CA TRP A 38 9.92 0.96 -6.03
C TRP A 38 9.05 1.41 -7.20
N PHE A 39 7.96 0.69 -7.52
CA PHE A 39 6.93 1.20 -8.43
C PHE A 39 6.11 2.33 -7.80
N TYR A 40 6.09 2.50 -6.48
CA TYR A 40 5.15 3.39 -5.79
C TYR A 40 5.79 4.73 -5.38
N ASP A 41 6.48 5.38 -6.31
CA ASP A 41 6.74 6.82 -6.17
C ASP A 41 5.44 7.61 -6.42
N ALA A 42 5.52 8.95 -6.44
CA ALA A 42 4.33 9.78 -6.67
C ALA A 42 3.60 9.40 -7.97
N ARG A 43 4.36 9.24 -9.07
CA ARG A 43 3.79 8.95 -10.39
C ARG A 43 3.26 7.53 -10.48
N GLY A 44 4.01 6.56 -9.99
CA GLY A 44 3.60 5.16 -10.04
C GLY A 44 2.43 4.87 -9.11
N SER A 45 2.26 5.63 -8.03
CA SER A 45 1.04 5.61 -7.23
C SER A 45 -0.17 6.11 -8.02
N GLU A 46 -0.07 7.25 -8.72
CA GLU A 46 -1.14 7.72 -9.62
C GLU A 46 -1.50 6.69 -10.71
N LEU A 47 -0.48 6.05 -11.28
CA LEU A 47 -0.69 4.99 -12.27
C LEU A 47 -1.40 3.79 -11.66
N PHE A 48 -1.05 3.39 -10.43
CA PHE A 48 -1.74 2.32 -9.74
C PHE A 48 -3.20 2.67 -9.45
N GLU A 49 -3.50 3.90 -9.00
CA GLU A 49 -4.88 4.36 -8.84
C GLU A 49 -5.66 4.28 -10.15
N ALA A 50 -5.07 4.71 -11.27
CA ALA A 50 -5.69 4.55 -12.59
C ALA A 50 -5.91 3.08 -12.96
N ILE A 51 -4.93 2.20 -12.69
CA ILE A 51 -5.04 0.75 -12.90
C ILE A 51 -6.25 0.19 -12.15
N THR A 52 -6.52 0.65 -10.91
CA THR A 52 -7.63 0.12 -10.11
C THR A 52 -9.02 0.34 -10.71
N THR A 53 -9.14 1.26 -11.68
CA THR A 53 -10.40 1.60 -12.35
C THR A 53 -10.59 0.86 -13.68
N LEU A 54 -9.56 0.16 -14.18
CA LEU A 54 -9.63 -0.55 -15.44
C LEU A 54 -10.64 -1.72 -15.37
N PRO A 55 -11.44 -1.95 -16.42
CA PRO A 55 -12.41 -3.05 -16.42
C PRO A 55 -11.74 -4.43 -16.25
N GLU A 56 -10.53 -4.58 -16.78
CA GLU A 56 -9.70 -5.79 -16.67
C GLU A 56 -9.14 -6.00 -15.25
N TYR A 57 -8.90 -4.92 -14.51
CA TYR A 57 -8.34 -4.97 -13.15
C TYR A 57 -9.46 -5.06 -12.10
N TYR A 58 -10.15 -6.20 -12.09
CA TYR A 58 -11.23 -6.46 -11.12
C TYR A 58 -10.84 -6.48 -9.62
N PRO A 59 -9.59 -6.72 -9.17
CA PRO A 59 -9.30 -6.95 -7.75
C PRO A 59 -9.80 -5.87 -6.79
N THR A 60 -9.57 -4.59 -7.10
CA THR A 60 -10.03 -3.47 -6.27
C THR A 60 -11.55 -3.44 -6.13
N ARG A 61 -12.28 -3.73 -7.22
CA ARG A 61 -13.74 -3.75 -7.22
C ARG A 61 -14.28 -4.92 -6.40
N ALA A 62 -13.71 -6.11 -6.56
CA ALA A 62 -14.13 -7.31 -5.83
C ALA A 62 -13.87 -7.19 -4.33
N GLU A 63 -12.70 -6.68 -3.94
CA GLU A 63 -12.40 -6.41 -2.52
C GLU A 63 -13.39 -5.42 -1.92
N ARG A 64 -13.70 -4.33 -2.63
CA ARG A 64 -14.66 -3.32 -2.17
C ARG A 64 -16.06 -3.91 -1.99
N GLU A 65 -16.52 -4.76 -2.91
CA GLU A 65 -17.81 -5.45 -2.81
C GLU A 65 -17.89 -6.31 -1.54
N ILE A 66 -16.86 -7.12 -1.27
CA ILE A 66 -16.79 -7.95 -0.07
C ILE A 66 -16.80 -7.08 1.19
N LEU A 67 -16.03 -5.99 1.22
CA LEU A 67 -15.97 -5.10 2.38
C LEU A 67 -17.31 -4.40 2.64
N ILE A 68 -18.00 -3.93 1.60
CA ILE A 68 -19.34 -3.33 1.74
C ILE A 68 -20.32 -4.33 2.37
N ASP A 69 -20.29 -5.58 1.92
CA ASP A 69 -21.25 -6.60 2.36
C ASP A 69 -20.90 -7.21 3.73
N ARG A 70 -19.61 -7.28 4.08
CA ARG A 70 -19.12 -8.06 5.22
C ARG A 70 -18.47 -7.24 6.33
N ALA A 71 -18.32 -5.92 6.20
CA ALA A 71 -17.69 -5.09 7.23
C ALA A 71 -18.35 -5.25 8.61
N GLY A 72 -19.68 -5.34 8.67
CA GLY A 72 -20.41 -5.57 9.92
C GLY A 72 -20.08 -6.92 10.58
N ASP A 73 -20.05 -7.99 9.78
CA ASP A 73 -19.70 -9.34 10.24
C ASP A 73 -18.25 -9.39 10.74
N ILE A 74 -17.32 -8.74 10.02
CA ILE A 74 -15.90 -8.65 10.40
C ILE A 74 -15.75 -7.88 11.72
N ALA A 75 -16.45 -6.76 11.88
CA ALA A 75 -16.42 -5.97 13.11
C ALA A 75 -16.98 -6.77 14.30
N ALA A 76 -18.10 -7.47 14.13
CA ALA A 76 -18.71 -8.30 15.15
C ALA A 76 -17.81 -9.48 15.55
N ALA A 77 -17.21 -10.17 14.57
CA ALA A 77 -16.35 -11.32 14.81
C ALA A 77 -15.03 -10.95 15.51
N THR A 78 -14.46 -9.78 15.20
CA THR A 78 -13.19 -9.34 15.78
C THR A 78 -13.36 -8.64 17.12
N GLY A 79 -14.47 -7.93 17.34
CA GLY A 79 -14.65 -7.05 18.50
C GLY A 79 -13.57 -5.96 18.59
N ALA A 80 -12.92 -5.64 17.47
CA ALA A 80 -11.77 -4.76 17.44
C ALA A 80 -12.17 -3.32 17.75
N ARG A 81 -11.37 -2.65 18.60
CA ARG A 81 -11.51 -1.22 18.92
C ARG A 81 -10.49 -0.34 18.20
N THR A 82 -9.54 -0.96 17.50
CA THR A 82 -8.46 -0.30 16.76
C THR A 82 -8.30 -0.98 15.42
N LEU A 83 -8.29 -0.19 14.35
CA LEU A 83 -7.98 -0.65 13.00
C LEU A 83 -6.53 -0.31 12.67
N ILE A 84 -5.77 -1.29 12.17
CA ILE A 84 -4.39 -1.10 11.69
C ILE A 84 -4.37 -1.45 10.22
N GLU A 85 -4.08 -0.47 9.37
CA GLU A 85 -3.97 -0.65 7.92
C GLU A 85 -2.49 -0.74 7.52
N LEU A 86 -2.11 -1.83 6.87
CA LEU A 86 -0.74 -2.05 6.39
C LEU A 86 -0.66 -1.68 4.91
N GLY A 87 0.11 -0.63 4.59
CA GLY A 87 0.26 -0.15 3.22
C GLY A 87 -0.96 0.64 2.75
N SER A 88 -1.21 1.78 3.40
CA SER A 88 -2.51 2.45 3.33
C SER A 88 -2.85 3.10 1.98
N GLY A 89 -1.92 3.18 1.02
CA GLY A 89 -2.17 3.79 -0.29
C GLY A 89 -2.90 5.13 -0.18
N SER A 90 -4.00 5.28 -0.92
CA SER A 90 -4.96 6.40 -0.88
C SER A 90 -5.97 6.33 0.28
N SER A 91 -6.01 5.25 1.05
CA SER A 91 -6.94 4.96 2.16
C SER A 91 -8.43 5.02 1.80
N GLU A 92 -8.79 4.95 0.52
CA GLU A 92 -10.20 4.97 0.10
C GLU A 92 -11.00 3.74 0.58
N LYS A 93 -10.33 2.62 0.82
CA LYS A 93 -10.94 1.35 1.25
C LYS A 93 -11.20 1.26 2.76
N THR A 94 -10.69 2.23 3.52
CA THR A 94 -10.70 2.25 4.99
C THR A 94 -11.80 3.17 5.55
N ARG A 95 -12.61 3.78 4.68
CA ARG A 95 -13.70 4.69 5.04
C ARG A 95 -15.01 3.96 5.29
#